data_AF-A0A520HQ28-F1
#
_entry.id   AF-A0A520HQ28-F1
#
_cell.length_a   1.000
_cell.length_b   1.000
_cell.length_c   1.000
_cell.angle_alpha   90.00
_cell.angle_beta   90.00
_cell.angle_gamma   90.00
#
_symmetry.space_group_name_H-M   'P 1'
#
loop_
_entity.id
_entity.type
_entity.pdbx_description
1 polymer ?
#
loop_
_entity_poly.entity_id
_entity_poly.type
_entity_poly.pdbx_seq_one_letter_code
_entity_poly.pdbx_strand_id
1 'polypeptide(L)'
;MFLRDETGLELAGGTTARAFGRAAVPYQVPSRIDGLRDALSRVGSRDWWRGLATCTALCAATWMLAPDFRPLVGAVPAPLAGAEWDESRALAISPLALGADTGRHMAANDLVAPLAEAPERPSVDLSATLGEGDALDRVLMRAGVGRNDAEAAAALVSQAVDPADIKAGTRIALTLGRRADRTVARPLEALDFRARFDLRLALTRTAMGLRVI
;
A
#
# COMPACT_ATOMS: atom_id res chain seq x y z
N MET A 1 28.79 -38.47 20.82
CA MET A 1 30.03 -39.18 21.21
C MET A 1 29.72 -40.66 21.20
N PHE A 2 30.05 -41.35 20.12
CA PHE A 2 29.95 -42.81 20.00
C PHE A 2 31.27 -43.27 19.37
N LEU A 3 32.16 -43.74 20.23
CA LEU A 3 33.36 -44.48 19.86
C LEU A 3 32.90 -45.89 19.47
N ARG A 4 33.01 -46.20 18.19
CA ARG A 4 32.74 -47.55 17.68
C ARG A 4 34.09 -48.25 17.57
N ASP A 5 34.44 -48.93 18.65
CA ASP A 5 35.60 -49.81 18.76
C ASP A 5 35.23 -51.13 18.05
N GLU A 6 35.52 -51.23 16.76
CA GLU A 6 35.34 -52.49 16.00
C GLU A 6 36.65 -53.28 16.08
N THR A 7 36.90 -53.85 17.25
CA THR A 7 37.80 -54.99 17.40
C THR A 7 37.12 -56.22 16.79
N GLY A 8 37.13 -56.29 15.46
CA GLY A 8 36.72 -57.45 14.69
C GLY A 8 37.79 -58.54 14.78
N LEU A 9 37.44 -59.65 15.41
CA LEU A 9 38.16 -60.93 15.50
C LEU A 9 38.37 -61.61 14.12
N GLU A 10 38.90 -60.88 13.13
CA GLU A 10 39.08 -61.36 11.75
C GLU A 10 40.43 -62.04 11.49
N LEU A 11 41.30 -62.14 12.52
CA LEU A 11 42.61 -62.80 12.43
C LEU A 11 42.61 -64.27 12.88
N ALA A 12 41.43 -64.88 13.01
CA ALA A 12 41.27 -66.32 13.19
C ALA A 12 40.98 -66.99 11.83
N GLY A 13 41.94 -66.92 10.91
CA GLY A 13 41.83 -67.58 9.61
C GLY A 13 43.17 -67.61 8.89
N GLY A 14 43.69 -68.81 8.62
CA GLY A 14 45.03 -69.04 8.07
C GLY A 14 45.34 -68.32 6.76
N THR A 15 46.64 -68.17 6.50
CA THR A 15 47.30 -67.34 5.47
C THR A 15 47.02 -67.69 4.00
N THR A 16 45.94 -68.41 3.68
CA THR A 16 45.66 -68.88 2.30
C THR A 16 44.26 -68.59 1.77
N ALA A 17 43.42 -67.82 2.48
CA ALA A 17 42.14 -67.36 1.92
C ALA A 17 42.36 -66.19 0.96
N ARG A 18 42.55 -66.48 -0.33
CA ARG A 18 42.48 -65.47 -1.40
C ARG A 18 41.04 -64.98 -1.53
N ALA A 19 40.77 -63.78 -1.02
CA ALA A 19 39.50 -63.09 -1.23
C ALA A 19 39.38 -62.63 -2.69
N PHE A 20 38.72 -63.46 -3.52
CA PHE A 20 38.35 -63.12 -4.88
C PHE A 20 37.11 -62.21 -4.86
N GLY A 21 37.14 -61.08 -5.58
CA GLY A 21 35.94 -60.24 -5.81
C GLY A 21 35.89 -58.85 -5.17
N ARG A 22 36.98 -58.28 -4.65
CA ARG A 22 37.00 -56.84 -4.31
C ARG A 22 37.27 -56.00 -5.56
N ALA A 23 36.25 -55.30 -6.04
CA ALA A 23 36.41 -54.27 -7.06
C ALA A 23 37.35 -53.17 -6.52
N ALA A 24 38.40 -52.83 -7.28
CA ALA A 24 39.25 -51.70 -6.95
C ALA A 24 38.41 -50.43 -7.03
N VAL A 25 38.15 -49.80 -5.88
CA VAL A 25 37.50 -48.49 -5.83
C VAL A 25 38.45 -47.51 -6.53
N PRO A 26 38.03 -46.83 -7.61
CA PRO A 26 38.91 -45.88 -8.28
C PRO A 26 39.32 -44.79 -7.29
N TYR A 27 40.62 -44.49 -7.21
CA TYR A 27 41.10 -43.36 -6.43
C TYR A 27 40.43 -42.10 -6.99
N GLN A 28 39.62 -41.41 -6.19
CA GLN A 28 39.06 -40.15 -6.63
C GLN A 28 40.21 -39.14 -6.72
N VAL A 29 40.38 -38.55 -7.90
CA VAL A 29 41.30 -37.43 -8.08
C VAL A 29 40.77 -36.30 -7.19
N PRO A 30 41.50 -35.90 -6.13
CA PRO A 30 40.97 -34.94 -5.17
C PRO A 30 40.65 -33.63 -5.91
N SER A 31 39.44 -33.14 -5.71
CA SER A 31 39.05 -31.85 -6.24
C SER A 31 39.89 -30.75 -5.55
N ARG A 32 39.95 -29.56 -6.16
CA ARG A 32 40.64 -28.40 -5.56
C ARG A 32 40.20 -28.11 -4.12
N ILE A 33 38.96 -28.48 -3.79
CA ILE A 33 38.34 -28.32 -2.48
C ILE A 33 38.82 -29.42 -1.51
N ASP A 34 39.02 -30.65 -1.98
CA ASP A 34 39.56 -31.75 -1.15
C ASP A 34 41.01 -31.48 -0.72
N GLY A 35 41.82 -30.81 -1.57
CA GLY A 35 43.18 -30.39 -1.22
C GLY A 35 43.24 -29.34 -0.09
N LEU A 36 42.27 -28.42 -0.03
CA LEU A 36 42.14 -27.46 1.07
C LEU A 36 41.78 -28.15 2.40
N ARG A 37 40.93 -29.18 2.34
CA ARG A 37 40.55 -29.97 3.52
C ARG A 37 41.73 -30.79 4.07
N ASP A 38 42.55 -31.40 3.21
CA ASP A 38 43.72 -32.19 3.65
C ASP A 38 44.90 -31.31 4.12
N ALA A 39 44.95 -30.03 3.70
CA ALA A 39 45.91 -29.08 4.26
C ALA A 39 45.66 -28.85 5.77
N LEU A 40 44.40 -28.83 6.22
CA LEU A 40 44.05 -28.63 7.64
C LEU A 40 44.38 -29.84 8.53
N SER A 41 44.47 -31.05 7.96
CA SER A 41 44.80 -32.28 8.71
C SER A 41 46.32 -32.44 8.90
N ARG A 42 47.15 -31.83 8.04
CA ARG A 42 48.63 -31.96 8.01
C ARG A 42 49.35 -30.69 8.43
N VAL A 43 49.11 -30.24 9.67
CA VAL A 43 49.75 -29.06 10.27
C VAL A 43 51.28 -29.17 10.19
N GLY A 44 51.94 -28.13 9.66
CA GLY A 44 53.40 -28.07 9.50
C GLY A 44 53.96 -28.57 8.17
N SER A 45 53.14 -29.14 7.28
CA SER A 45 53.55 -29.53 5.92
C SER A 45 53.76 -28.33 4.98
N ARG A 46 54.46 -28.53 3.87
CA ARG A 46 54.67 -27.47 2.85
C ARG A 46 53.34 -26.95 2.28
N ASP A 47 52.37 -27.83 2.06
CA ASP A 47 51.06 -27.43 1.54
C ASP A 47 50.22 -26.67 2.57
N TRP A 48 50.36 -26.99 3.87
CA TRP A 48 49.78 -26.20 4.96
C TRP A 48 50.34 -24.78 5.00
N TRP A 49 51.66 -24.61 4.89
CA TRP A 49 52.29 -23.27 4.83
C TRP A 49 51.85 -22.47 3.60
N ARG A 50 51.67 -23.12 2.43
CA ARG A 50 51.14 -22.46 1.23
C ARG A 50 49.68 -22.05 1.41
N GLY A 51 48.86 -22.89 2.03
CA GLY A 51 47.47 -22.58 2.37
C GLY A 51 47.37 -21.39 3.32
N LEU A 52 48.17 -21.39 4.39
CA LEU A 52 48.25 -20.29 5.35
C LEU A 52 48.67 -18.99 4.67
N ALA A 53 49.73 -19.01 3.86
CA ALA A 53 50.20 -17.84 3.12
C ALA A 53 49.15 -17.29 2.14
N THR A 54 48.38 -18.17 1.48
CA THR A 54 47.31 -17.76 0.56
C THR A 54 46.14 -17.13 1.34
N CYS A 55 45.77 -17.72 2.47
CA CYS A 55 44.72 -17.19 3.34
C CYS A 55 45.09 -15.82 3.91
N THR A 56 46.31 -15.67 4.45
CA THR A 56 46.78 -14.37 4.97
C THR A 56 46.92 -13.33 3.87
N ALA A 57 47.36 -13.71 2.66
CA ALA A 57 47.40 -12.81 1.52
C ALA A 57 46.00 -12.33 1.10
N LEU A 58 44.99 -13.21 1.09
CA LEU A 58 43.60 -12.82 0.81
C LEU A 58 43.05 -11.88 1.88
N CYS A 59 43.28 -12.18 3.17
CA CYS A 59 42.88 -11.30 4.26
C CYS A 59 43.55 -9.91 4.16
N ALA A 60 44.86 -9.88 3.88
CA ALA A 60 45.59 -8.63 3.69
C ALA A 60 45.08 -7.84 2.47
N ALA A 61 44.80 -8.53 1.37
CA ALA A 61 44.22 -7.90 0.17
C ALA A 61 42.83 -7.32 0.45
N THR A 62 41.96 -8.03 1.17
CA THR A 62 40.65 -7.49 1.56
C THR A 62 40.76 -6.26 2.44
N TRP A 63 41.76 -6.21 3.32
CA TRP A 63 41.99 -5.03 4.16
C TRP A 63 42.55 -3.84 3.37
N MET A 64 43.49 -4.10 2.44
CA MET A 64 44.04 -3.06 1.56
C MET A 64 43.02 -2.47 0.59
N LEU A 65 42.07 -3.27 0.13
CA LEU A 65 41.01 -2.84 -0.79
C LEU A 65 39.76 -2.32 -0.05
N ALA A 66 39.74 -2.34 1.29
CA ALA A 66 38.60 -1.86 2.05
C ALA A 66 38.42 -0.35 1.80
N PRO A 67 37.22 0.10 1.38
CA PRO A 67 36.95 1.52 1.26
C PRO A 67 36.97 2.19 2.63
N ASP A 68 37.38 3.46 2.67
CA ASP A 68 37.34 4.27 3.88
C ASP A 68 35.88 4.63 4.21
N PHE A 69 35.43 4.35 5.44
CA PHE A 69 34.08 4.71 5.91
C PHE A 69 34.07 6.15 6.41
N ARG A 70 34.23 7.10 5.50
CA ARG A 70 34.07 8.52 5.85
C ARG A 70 32.58 8.86 5.94
N PRO A 71 32.12 9.50 7.02
CA PRO A 71 30.76 10.00 7.06
C PRO A 71 30.59 11.01 5.92
N LEU A 72 29.56 10.81 5.11
CA LEU A 72 29.15 11.78 4.11
C LEU A 72 28.67 13.03 4.86
N VAL A 73 29.51 14.07 4.91
CA VAL A 73 29.12 15.36 5.46
C VAL A 73 28.20 16.03 4.45
N GLY A 74 26.91 15.70 4.54
CA GLY A 74 25.87 16.41 3.83
C GLY A 74 25.70 17.83 4.39
N ALA A 75 25.33 18.78 3.54
CA ALA A 75 24.88 20.07 4.02
C ALA A 75 23.60 19.87 4.83
N VAL A 76 23.72 19.92 6.16
CA VAL A 76 22.56 19.88 7.06
C VAL A 76 22.03 21.32 7.15
N PRO A 77 20.74 21.55 6.85
CA PRO A 77 20.15 22.87 7.03
C PRO A 77 20.25 23.29 8.50
N ALA A 78 20.37 24.58 8.76
CA ALA A 78 20.36 25.09 10.12
C ALA A 78 19.07 24.62 10.85
N PRO A 79 19.14 24.32 12.16
CA PRO A 79 17.96 24.02 12.94
C PRO A 79 16.94 25.16 12.82
N LEU A 80 15.69 24.80 12.53
CA LEU A 80 14.58 25.73 12.49
C LEU A 80 14.45 26.45 13.84
N ALA A 81 14.24 27.77 13.82
CA ALA A 81 14.14 28.58 15.03
C ALA A 81 12.97 29.56 14.96
N GLY A 82 12.42 29.89 16.13
CA GLY A 82 11.33 30.87 16.26
C GLY A 82 10.12 30.50 15.40
N ALA A 83 9.72 31.43 14.52
CA ALA A 83 8.53 31.28 13.68
C ALA A 83 8.58 30.06 12.74
N GLU A 84 9.77 29.70 12.24
CA GLU A 84 9.94 28.55 11.35
C GLU A 84 9.68 27.22 12.09
N TRP A 85 10.08 27.18 13.37
CA TRP A 85 9.82 26.03 14.22
C TRP A 85 8.33 25.91 14.53
N ASP A 86 7.66 27.01 14.85
CA ASP A 86 6.23 27.02 15.12
C ASP A 86 5.41 26.59 13.89
N GLU A 87 5.81 27.00 12.69
CA GLU A 87 5.17 26.55 11.45
C GLU A 87 5.40 25.05 11.20
N SER A 88 6.62 24.57 11.41
CA SER A 88 6.93 23.14 11.29
C SER A 88 6.12 22.27 12.27
N ARG A 89 5.84 22.78 13.48
CA ARG A 89 5.01 22.09 14.47
C ARG A 89 3.55 21.96 14.03
N ALA A 90 3.02 22.96 13.32
CA ALA A 90 1.65 22.90 12.78
C ALA A 90 1.48 21.80 11.70
N LEU A 91 2.57 21.46 11.00
CA LEU A 91 2.63 20.40 9.99
C LEU A 91 3.08 19.05 10.56
N ALA A 92 3.54 19.01 11.82
CA ALA A 92 4.06 17.80 12.44
C ALA A 92 2.92 16.86 12.86
N ILE A 93 3.16 15.56 12.72
CA ILE A 93 2.25 14.49 13.18
C ILE A 93 2.53 14.14 14.66
N SER A 94 3.73 14.43 15.16
CA SER A 94 4.14 14.12 16.54
C SER A 94 3.17 14.59 17.63
N PRO A 95 2.51 15.76 17.54
CA PRO A 95 1.55 16.21 18.55
C PRO A 95 0.30 15.33 18.67
N LEU A 96 -0.05 14.56 17.63
CA LEU A 96 -1.19 13.62 17.68
C LEU A 96 -1.01 12.54 18.74
N ALA A 97 0.23 12.13 19.01
CA ALA A 97 0.52 11.16 20.06
C ALA A 97 0.19 11.68 21.47
N LEU A 98 0.08 13.00 21.63
CA LEU A 98 -0.30 13.69 22.88
C LEU A 98 -1.75 14.18 22.87
N GLY A 99 -2.55 13.78 21.87
CA GLY A 99 -3.96 14.16 21.76
C GLY A 99 -4.21 15.58 21.24
N ALA A 100 -3.22 16.21 20.61
CA ALA A 100 -3.41 17.50 19.95
C ALA A 100 -4.04 17.32 18.56
N ASP A 101 -4.92 18.25 18.18
CA ASP A 101 -5.48 18.32 16.82
C ASP A 101 -4.41 18.79 15.82
N THR A 102 -4.50 18.34 14.56
CA THR A 102 -3.56 18.76 13.51
C THR A 102 -3.78 20.20 13.07
N GLY A 103 -2.70 20.95 12.84
CA GLY A 103 -2.74 22.27 12.21
C GLY A 103 -2.69 23.44 13.20
N ARG A 104 -2.66 24.66 12.64
CA ARG A 104 -2.70 25.91 13.41
C ARG A 104 -4.15 26.33 13.62
N HIS A 105 -4.56 26.48 14.89
CA HIS A 105 -5.80 27.18 15.21
C HIS A 105 -5.59 28.69 14.97
N MET A 106 -6.02 29.18 13.81
CA MET A 106 -6.13 30.61 13.55
C MET A 106 -7.36 31.14 14.30
N ALA A 107 -7.14 31.76 15.46
CA ALA A 107 -8.16 32.57 16.10
C ALA A 107 -8.41 33.83 15.25
N ALA A 108 -9.66 34.33 15.25
CA ALA A 108 -9.97 35.60 14.61
C ALA A 108 -9.09 36.71 15.21
N ASN A 109 -8.34 37.41 14.37
CA ASN A 109 -7.52 38.55 14.75
C ASN A 109 -7.95 39.78 13.94
N ASP A 110 -7.39 40.95 14.25
CA ASP A 110 -7.74 42.23 13.61
C ASP A 110 -7.42 42.27 12.10
N LEU A 111 -6.76 41.24 11.56
CA LEU A 111 -6.49 41.07 10.12
C LEU A 111 -7.59 40.29 9.38
N VAL A 112 -8.56 39.72 10.09
CA VAL A 112 -9.69 38.98 9.50
C VAL A 112 -10.84 39.95 9.21
N ALA A 113 -11.23 40.07 7.94
CA ALA A 113 -12.46 40.76 7.56
C ALA A 113 -13.67 39.81 7.69
N PRO A 114 -14.78 40.24 8.32
CA PRO A 114 -15.99 39.44 8.36
C PRO A 114 -16.53 39.27 6.94
N LEU A 115 -16.73 38.02 6.53
CA LEU A 115 -17.33 37.74 5.24
C LEU A 115 -18.84 37.97 5.34
N ALA A 116 -19.38 38.85 4.49
CA ALA A 116 -20.83 39.11 4.46
C ALA A 116 -21.62 37.82 4.21
N GLU A 117 -21.04 36.91 3.41
CA GLU A 117 -21.65 35.62 3.14
C GLU A 117 -20.60 34.56 2.81
N ALA A 118 -20.76 33.36 3.37
CA ALA A 118 -19.88 32.22 3.04
C ALA A 118 -20.01 31.85 1.55
N PRO A 119 -18.90 31.57 0.85
CA PRO A 119 -18.95 31.16 -0.54
C PRO A 119 -19.68 29.83 -0.68
N GLU A 120 -20.65 29.78 -1.59
CA GLU A 120 -21.46 28.58 -1.79
C GLU A 120 -20.67 27.52 -2.58
N ARG A 121 -20.76 26.26 -2.13
CA ARG A 121 -20.10 25.15 -2.82
C ARG A 121 -20.68 24.97 -4.23
N PRO A 122 -19.82 24.83 -5.27
CA PRO A 122 -20.27 24.73 -6.67
C PRO A 122 -21.12 23.49 -6.91
N SER A 123 -20.76 22.34 -6.34
CA SER A 123 -21.52 21.09 -6.40
C SER A 123 -21.70 20.48 -5.01
N VAL A 124 -22.79 19.75 -4.80
CA VAL A 124 -23.06 19.05 -3.53
C VAL A 124 -23.47 17.63 -3.82
N ASP A 125 -22.69 16.68 -3.29
CA ASP A 125 -23.00 15.27 -3.36
C ASP A 125 -23.87 14.88 -2.15
N LEU A 126 -25.02 14.26 -2.44
CA LEU A 126 -25.98 13.80 -1.46
C LEU A 126 -26.38 12.36 -1.76
N SER A 127 -26.93 11.71 -0.72
CA SER A 127 -27.60 10.43 -0.87
C SER A 127 -29.01 10.52 -0.32
N ALA A 128 -30.00 10.14 -1.12
CA ALA A 128 -31.38 10.01 -0.70
C ALA A 128 -31.79 8.53 -0.68
N THR A 129 -32.76 8.18 0.15
CA THR A 129 -33.29 6.81 0.22
C THR A 129 -34.75 6.83 -0.20
N LEU A 130 -35.13 5.97 -1.14
CA LEU A 130 -36.52 5.79 -1.58
C LEU A 130 -37.33 5.09 -0.47
N GLY A 131 -38.41 5.73 -0.03
CA GLY A 131 -39.34 5.15 0.95
C GLY A 131 -40.34 4.18 0.30
N GLU A 132 -41.00 3.36 1.12
CA GLU A 132 -42.08 2.50 0.64
C GLU A 132 -43.29 3.35 0.23
N GLY A 133 -43.77 3.18 -1.01
CA GLY A 133 -44.83 4.00 -1.59
C GLY A 133 -44.47 5.48 -1.83
N ASP A 134 -43.20 5.87 -1.65
CA ASP A 134 -42.74 7.22 -1.96
C ASP A 134 -42.46 7.34 -3.46
N ALA A 135 -42.78 8.50 -4.04
CA ALA A 135 -42.53 8.77 -5.44
C ALA A 135 -41.11 9.34 -5.62
N LEU A 136 -40.43 8.94 -6.70
CA LEU A 136 -39.03 9.32 -6.93
C LEU A 136 -38.85 10.85 -6.99
N ASP A 137 -39.74 11.56 -7.66
CA ASP A 137 -39.76 13.03 -7.74
C ASP A 137 -39.87 13.68 -6.35
N ARG A 138 -40.72 13.15 -5.46
CA ARG A 138 -40.87 13.64 -4.08
C ARG A 138 -39.61 13.44 -3.24
N VAL A 139 -38.95 12.28 -3.38
CA VAL A 139 -37.67 12.02 -2.70
C VAL A 139 -36.60 13.00 -3.16
N LEU A 140 -36.52 13.25 -4.48
CA LEU A 140 -35.56 14.19 -5.05
C LEU A 140 -35.82 15.63 -4.61
N MET A 141 -37.08 16.07 -4.59
CA MET A 141 -37.45 17.39 -4.08
C MET A 141 -37.10 17.56 -2.60
N ARG A 142 -37.35 16.53 -1.78
CA ARG A 142 -36.95 16.52 -0.36
C ARG A 142 -35.43 16.56 -0.18
N ALA A 143 -34.67 16.01 -1.11
CA ALA A 143 -33.21 16.08 -1.15
C ALA A 143 -32.68 17.45 -1.64
N GLY A 144 -33.56 18.39 -2.03
CA GLY A 144 -33.19 19.74 -2.45
C GLY A 144 -33.04 19.93 -3.97
N VAL A 145 -33.45 18.94 -4.77
CA VAL A 145 -33.54 19.07 -6.24
C VAL A 145 -34.71 19.97 -6.63
N GLY A 146 -34.52 20.82 -7.65
CA GLY A 146 -35.60 21.64 -8.20
C GLY A 146 -36.75 20.81 -8.78
N ARG A 147 -37.98 21.28 -8.63
CA ARG A 147 -39.21 20.59 -9.06
C ARG A 147 -39.14 20.09 -10.51
N ASN A 148 -38.81 20.97 -11.45
CA ASN A 148 -38.77 20.63 -12.89
C ASN A 148 -37.75 19.51 -13.18
N ASP A 149 -36.61 19.53 -12.49
CA ASP A 149 -35.57 18.52 -12.66
C ASP A 149 -35.95 17.19 -12.01
N ALA A 150 -36.62 17.22 -10.85
CA ALA A 150 -37.11 16.03 -10.17
C ALA A 150 -38.19 15.32 -11.00
N GLU A 151 -39.13 16.08 -11.57
CA GLU A 151 -40.17 15.56 -12.47
C GLU A 151 -39.56 14.99 -13.76
N ALA A 152 -38.59 15.70 -14.37
CA ALA A 152 -37.89 15.22 -15.55
C ALA A 152 -37.07 13.95 -15.28
N ALA A 153 -36.37 13.87 -14.15
CA ALA A 153 -35.64 12.67 -13.75
C ALA A 153 -36.58 11.49 -13.53
N ALA A 154 -37.70 11.69 -12.85
CA ALA A 154 -38.69 10.65 -12.63
C ALA A 154 -39.31 10.14 -13.94
N ALA A 155 -39.61 11.05 -14.88
CA ALA A 155 -40.13 10.71 -16.20
C ALA A 155 -39.12 9.95 -17.08
N LEU A 156 -37.81 10.18 -16.90
CA LEU A 156 -36.77 9.41 -17.60
C LEU A 156 -36.58 8.03 -16.98
N VAL A 157 -36.64 7.92 -15.65
CA VAL A 157 -36.56 6.63 -14.96
C VAL A 157 -37.75 5.75 -15.31
N SER A 158 -38.97 6.31 -15.37
CA SER A 158 -40.19 5.56 -15.67
C SER A 158 -40.21 4.98 -17.09
N GLN A 159 -39.40 5.50 -18.00
CA GLN A 159 -39.21 4.93 -19.34
C GLN A 159 -38.33 3.66 -19.32
N ALA A 160 -37.47 3.51 -18.32
CA ALA A 160 -36.55 2.39 -18.20
C ALA A 160 -37.03 1.30 -17.23
N VAL A 161 -37.77 1.68 -16.17
CA VAL A 161 -38.28 0.77 -15.15
C VAL A 161 -39.59 1.30 -14.58
N ASP A 162 -40.53 0.41 -14.22
CA ASP A 162 -41.72 0.82 -13.48
C ASP A 162 -41.30 1.32 -12.08
N PRO A 163 -41.68 2.55 -11.67
CA PRO A 163 -41.40 3.05 -10.33
C PRO A 163 -41.84 2.10 -9.19
N ALA A 164 -42.88 1.29 -9.40
CA ALA A 164 -43.36 0.31 -8.43
C ALA A 164 -42.40 -0.89 -8.24
N ASP A 165 -41.57 -1.20 -9.25
CA ASP A 165 -40.57 -2.27 -9.19
C ASP A 165 -39.30 -1.86 -8.43
N ILE A 166 -39.13 -0.57 -8.14
CA ILE A 166 -37.98 -0.07 -7.38
C ILE A 166 -38.21 -0.39 -5.90
N LYS A 167 -37.36 -1.25 -5.34
CA LYS A 167 -37.48 -1.69 -3.95
C LYS A 167 -37.37 -0.50 -2.99
N ALA A 168 -38.25 -0.45 -2.00
CA ALA A 168 -38.10 0.45 -0.86
C ALA A 168 -36.74 0.27 -0.18
N GLY A 169 -36.13 1.38 0.25
CA GLY A 169 -34.77 1.40 0.79
C GLY A 169 -33.67 1.55 -0.25
N THR A 170 -34.02 1.71 -1.54
CA THR A 170 -33.03 1.98 -2.59
C THR A 170 -32.33 3.31 -2.33
N ARG A 171 -30.99 3.26 -2.22
CA ARG A 171 -30.16 4.45 -2.05
C ARG A 171 -29.84 5.06 -3.41
N ILE A 172 -30.10 6.34 -3.53
CA ILE A 172 -29.89 7.16 -4.71
C ILE A 172 -28.76 8.13 -4.41
N ALA A 173 -27.65 7.99 -5.14
CA ALA A 173 -26.59 8.98 -5.12
C ALA A 173 -26.95 10.09 -6.10
N LEU A 174 -26.81 11.35 -5.68
CA LEU A 174 -27.14 12.49 -6.52
C LEU A 174 -26.16 13.64 -6.29
N THR A 175 -25.80 14.30 -7.37
CA THR A 175 -24.95 15.49 -7.38
C THR A 175 -25.80 16.67 -7.80
N LEU A 176 -25.88 17.67 -6.91
CA LEU A 176 -26.56 18.93 -7.16
C LEU A 176 -25.56 19.95 -7.68
N GLY A 177 -25.91 20.63 -8.76
CA GLY A 177 -25.06 21.64 -9.39
C GLY A 177 -25.17 23.03 -8.72
N ARG A 178 -24.61 24.02 -9.42
CA ARG A 178 -24.69 25.43 -9.02
C ARG A 178 -26.09 25.98 -9.28
N ARG A 179 -26.64 26.68 -8.28
CA ARG A 179 -27.86 27.48 -8.42
C ARG A 179 -27.53 28.95 -8.72
N ALA A 180 -28.43 29.63 -9.42
CA ALA A 180 -28.30 31.06 -9.71
C ALA A 180 -28.42 31.89 -8.43
N ASP A 181 -29.40 31.57 -7.57
CA ASP A 181 -29.69 32.30 -6.34
C ASP A 181 -30.05 31.36 -5.19
N ARG A 182 -29.89 31.83 -3.95
CA ARG A 182 -30.16 31.04 -2.73
C ARG A 182 -31.63 30.71 -2.49
N THR A 183 -32.52 31.45 -3.13
CA THR A 183 -33.97 31.26 -3.07
C THR A 183 -34.45 30.15 -4.00
N VAL A 184 -33.60 29.72 -4.95
CA VAL A 184 -33.94 28.68 -5.93
C VAL A 184 -33.33 27.35 -5.49
N ALA A 185 -34.07 26.27 -5.72
CA ALA A 185 -33.58 24.91 -5.52
C ALA A 185 -32.41 24.59 -6.47
N ARG A 186 -31.56 23.64 -6.09
CA ARG A 186 -30.39 23.31 -6.90
C ARG A 186 -30.78 22.46 -8.11
N PRO A 187 -30.15 22.67 -9.27
CA PRO A 187 -30.37 21.82 -10.42
C PRO A 187 -29.72 20.44 -10.18
N LEU A 188 -30.35 19.39 -10.70
CA LEU A 188 -29.78 18.04 -10.65
C LEU A 188 -28.70 17.90 -11.74
N GLU A 189 -27.46 17.60 -11.37
CA GLU A 189 -26.35 17.45 -12.31
C GLU A 189 -26.10 15.99 -12.67
N ALA A 190 -26.12 15.10 -11.67
CA ALA A 190 -26.03 13.67 -11.87
C ALA A 190 -26.88 12.92 -10.86
N LEU A 191 -27.36 11.75 -11.25
CA LEU A 191 -28.07 10.81 -10.39
C LEU A 191 -27.65 9.40 -10.75
N ASP A 192 -27.36 8.57 -9.76
CA ASP A 192 -26.99 7.18 -9.95
C ASP A 192 -27.64 6.33 -8.86
N PHE A 193 -28.27 5.24 -9.29
CA PHE A 193 -28.80 4.25 -8.38
C PHE A 193 -28.99 2.91 -9.06
N ARG A 194 -29.12 1.89 -8.22
CA ARG A 194 -29.46 0.54 -8.66
C ARG A 194 -30.98 0.35 -8.52
N ALA A 195 -31.68 0.38 -9.65
CA ALA A 195 -33.14 0.23 -9.68
C ALA A 195 -33.56 -1.21 -9.35
N ARG A 196 -32.85 -2.19 -9.92
CA ARG A 196 -33.01 -3.63 -9.66
C ARG A 196 -31.66 -4.29 -9.51
N PHE A 197 -31.62 -5.54 -9.04
CA PHE A 197 -30.36 -6.28 -8.92
C PHE A 197 -29.56 -6.29 -10.25
N ASP A 198 -30.26 -6.45 -11.37
CA ASP A 198 -29.72 -6.50 -12.72
C ASP A 198 -29.62 -5.13 -13.43
N LEU A 199 -30.28 -4.07 -12.93
CA LEU A 199 -30.35 -2.77 -13.60
C LEU A 199 -29.80 -1.64 -12.73
N ARG A 200 -28.73 -0.99 -13.22
CA ARG A 200 -28.22 0.27 -12.70
C ARG A 200 -28.62 1.39 -13.68
N LEU A 201 -29.14 2.48 -13.15
CA LEU A 201 -29.51 3.66 -13.93
C LEU A 201 -28.64 4.83 -13.48
N ALA A 202 -28.06 5.51 -14.47
CA ALA A 202 -27.37 6.76 -14.29
C ALA A 202 -28.05 7.83 -15.15
N LEU A 203 -28.18 9.04 -14.62
CA LEU A 203 -28.63 10.23 -15.32
C LEU A 203 -27.56 11.30 -15.20
N THR A 204 -27.34 12.05 -16.27
CA THR A 204 -26.45 13.21 -16.27
C THR A 204 -27.11 14.38 -16.97
N ARG A 205 -26.80 15.59 -16.52
CA ARG A 205 -27.20 16.83 -17.18
C ARG A 205 -26.30 17.12 -18.36
N THR A 206 -26.93 17.42 -19.49
CA THR A 206 -26.30 17.93 -20.71
C THR A 206 -26.83 19.32 -21.04
N ALA A 207 -26.30 19.94 -22.09
CA ALA A 207 -26.77 21.24 -22.58
C ALA A 207 -28.27 21.25 -22.96
N MET A 208 -28.84 20.09 -23.32
CA MET A 208 -30.24 19.94 -23.71
C MET A 208 -31.15 19.50 -22.55
N GLY A 209 -30.60 19.24 -21.35
CA GLY A 209 -31.34 18.72 -20.20
C GLY A 209 -30.78 17.40 -19.65
N LEU A 210 -31.56 16.73 -18.79
CA LEU A 210 -31.20 15.43 -18.22
C LEU A 210 -31.32 14.32 -19.27
N ARG A 211 -30.39 13.37 -19.24
CA ARG A 211 -30.44 12.15 -20.06
C ARG A 211 -29.97 10.94 -19.28
N VAL A 212 -30.46 9.75 -19.66
CA VAL A 212 -29.97 8.46 -19.14
C VAL A 212 -28.66 8.08 -19.86
N ILE A 213 -27.74 7.45 -19.13
CA ILE A 213 -26.44 6.95 -19.62
C ILE A 213 -26.32 5.45 -19.38
#